data_AF-A0A832ULS5-F1
#
_entry.id   AF-A0A832ULS5-F1
#
_cell.length_a   1.000
_cell.length_b   1.000
_cell.length_c   1.000
_cell.angle_alpha   90.00
_cell.angle_beta   90.00
_cell.angle_gamma   90.00
#
_symmetry.space_group_name_H-M   'P 1'
#
loop_
_entity.id
_entity.type
_entity.pdbx_description
1 polymer ?
#
loop_
_entity_poly.entity_id
_entity_poly.type
_entity_poly.pdbx_seq_one_letter_code
_entity_poly.pdbx_strand_id
1 'polypeptide(L)'
;MPTNLYINNFDSSPEQRLIEDLIIESIKFYGRDFYYIPRKESGSFDQIYGEDPRKSFEEAHLIEMYIKNVEGFEGEGDLLGRFGLEIRDQTTLTVAIRRFEELLVGNSGLSAMGLTRPREGDLIF
;
A
#
# COMPACT_ATOMS: atom_id res chain seq x y z
N MET A 1 -11.69 29.92 9.19
CA MET A 1 -12.38 29.28 8.05
C MET A 1 -13.64 28.61 8.58
N PRO A 2 -14.78 28.71 7.88
CA PRO A 2 -15.98 27.97 8.30
C PRO A 2 -15.75 26.47 8.08
N THR A 3 -15.85 25.69 9.15
CA THR A 3 -15.88 24.22 9.08
C THR A 3 -17.33 23.75 8.94
N ASN A 4 -17.53 22.52 8.51
CA ASN A 4 -18.87 21.93 8.46
C ASN A 4 -19.46 21.90 9.87
N LEU A 5 -20.65 22.49 10.06
CA LEU A 5 -21.32 22.59 11.37
C LEU A 5 -21.73 21.22 11.94
N TYR A 6 -21.92 20.23 11.07
CA TYR A 6 -22.44 18.91 11.41
C TYR A 6 -21.35 17.84 11.61
N ILE A 7 -20.08 18.19 11.41
CA ILE A 7 -18.97 17.24 11.52
C ILE A 7 -17.90 17.81 12.45
N ASN A 8 -17.69 17.15 13.59
CA ASN A 8 -16.58 17.45 14.49
C ASN A 8 -15.46 16.42 14.29
N ASN A 9 -14.41 16.80 13.55
CA ASN A 9 -13.27 15.92 13.27
C ASN A 9 -12.25 15.85 14.43
N PHE A 10 -12.36 16.65 15.48
CA PHE A 10 -11.30 16.79 16.50
C PHE A 10 -11.67 16.11 17.82
N ASP A 11 -12.87 16.36 18.33
CA ASP A 11 -13.25 15.89 19.67
C ASP A 11 -14.17 14.67 19.68
N SER A 12 -14.63 14.22 18.51
CA SER A 12 -15.62 13.17 18.42
C SER A 12 -15.14 11.99 17.58
N SER A 13 -14.87 10.87 18.28
CA SER A 13 -14.37 9.63 17.67
C SER A 13 -15.34 8.97 16.69
N PRO A 14 -16.68 8.97 16.90
CA PRO A 14 -17.63 8.44 15.92
C PRO A 14 -17.58 9.19 14.57
N GLU A 15 -17.43 10.51 14.60
CA GLU A 15 -17.38 11.37 13.42
C GLU A 15 -16.06 11.20 12.67
N GLN A 16 -14.94 11.03 13.38
CA GLN A 16 -13.66 10.66 12.77
C GLN A 16 -13.76 9.32 12.02
N ARG A 17 -14.42 8.32 12.62
CA ARG A 17 -14.67 7.02 11.97
C ARG A 17 -15.57 7.17 10.75
N LEU A 18 -16.61 7.98 10.83
CA LEU A 18 -17.49 8.24 9.69
C LEU A 18 -16.73 8.85 8.51
N ILE A 19 -15.83 9.82 8.77
CA ILE A 19 -14.98 10.41 7.73
C ILE A 19 -14.08 9.33 7.12
N GLU A 20 -13.47 8.49 7.95
CA GLU A 20 -12.61 7.40 7.48
C GLU A 20 -13.38 6.38 6.64
N ASP A 21 -14.59 5.98 7.06
CA ASP A 21 -15.48 5.09 6.31
C ASP A 21 -15.83 5.68 4.94
N LEU A 22 -16.13 6.97 4.86
CA LEU A 22 -16.42 7.65 3.59
C LEU A 22 -15.18 7.68 2.67
N ILE A 23 -13.99 7.87 3.22
CA ILE A 23 -12.74 7.83 2.44
C ILE A 23 -12.50 6.42 1.91
N ILE A 24 -12.63 5.40 2.77
CA ILE A 24 -12.51 3.99 2.36
C ILE A 24 -13.49 3.67 1.24
N GLU A 25 -14.75 4.09 1.39
CA GLU A 25 -15.77 3.84 0.37
C GLU A 25 -15.47 4.60 -0.93
N SER A 26 -14.92 5.82 -0.85
CA SER A 26 -14.45 6.54 -2.03
C SER A 26 -13.33 5.79 -2.77
N ILE A 27 -12.40 5.15 -2.04
CA ILE A 27 -11.35 4.32 -2.63
C ILE A 27 -11.97 3.09 -3.30
N LYS A 28 -13.01 2.48 -2.73
CA LYS A 28 -13.72 1.36 -3.39
C LYS A 28 -14.46 1.79 -4.65
N PHE A 29 -15.04 2.99 -4.68
CA PHE A 29 -15.76 3.47 -5.87
C PHE A 29 -14.84 3.83 -7.03
N TYR A 30 -13.72 4.51 -6.76
CA TYR A 30 -12.85 5.06 -7.80
C TYR A 30 -11.53 4.29 -7.97
N GLY A 31 -11.16 3.49 -6.99
CA GLY A 31 -9.97 2.66 -7.03
C GLY A 31 -10.18 1.38 -7.83
N ARG A 32 -9.22 0.49 -7.72
CA ARG A 32 -9.24 -0.82 -8.36
C ARG A 32 -8.74 -1.87 -7.39
N ASP A 33 -9.18 -3.10 -7.61
CA ASP A 33 -8.72 -4.25 -6.84
C ASP A 33 -7.33 -4.66 -7.31
N PHE A 34 -6.42 -4.80 -6.35
CA PHE A 34 -5.06 -5.28 -6.54
C PHE A 34 -4.79 -6.49 -5.66
N TYR A 35 -3.87 -7.33 -6.08
CA TYR A 35 -3.32 -8.39 -5.25
C TYR A 35 -2.07 -7.89 -4.54
N TYR A 36 -2.15 -7.77 -3.22
CA TYR A 36 -1.01 -7.58 -2.33
C TYR A 36 -0.40 -8.94 -1.97
N ILE A 37 0.87 -9.11 -2.28
CA ILE A 37 1.61 -10.36 -2.07
C ILE A 37 2.85 -10.03 -1.24
N PRO A 38 2.86 -10.33 0.07
CA PRO A 38 4.00 -10.06 0.92
C PRO A 38 5.18 -10.96 0.55
N ARG A 39 6.38 -10.43 0.66
CA ARG A 39 7.61 -11.23 0.60
C ARG A 39 7.74 -12.05 1.88
N LYS A 40 7.88 -13.35 1.74
CA LYS A 40 8.26 -14.25 2.82
C LYS A 40 9.77 -14.46 2.78
N GLU A 41 10.44 -14.09 3.88
CA GLU A 41 11.85 -14.44 4.08
C GLU A 41 11.94 -15.95 4.26
N SER A 42 12.77 -16.61 3.46
CA SER A 42 13.14 -17.98 3.71
C SER A 42 14.00 -18.04 4.98
N GLY A 43 14.01 -19.18 5.68
CA GLY A 43 14.83 -19.39 6.89
C GLY A 43 16.36 -19.29 6.70
N SER A 44 16.81 -18.73 5.58
CA SER A 44 18.20 -18.48 5.19
C SER A 44 18.53 -16.98 5.13
N PHE A 45 17.73 -16.12 5.78
CA PHE A 45 18.01 -14.70 5.91
C PHE A 45 19.32 -14.44 6.66
N ASP A 46 20.29 -13.83 5.97
CA ASP A 46 21.54 -13.40 6.58
C ASP A 46 21.31 -12.08 7.34
N GLN A 47 21.41 -12.13 8.68
CA GLN A 47 21.20 -10.97 9.53
C GLN A 47 22.36 -9.96 9.49
N ILE A 48 23.53 -10.36 8.97
CA ILE A 48 24.73 -9.51 8.90
C ILE A 48 24.75 -8.73 7.59
N TYR A 49 24.51 -9.40 6.46
CA TYR A 49 24.51 -8.77 5.13
C TYR A 49 23.13 -8.35 4.64
N GLY A 50 22.05 -8.77 5.31
CA GLY A 50 20.67 -8.44 4.93
C GLY A 50 20.19 -9.12 3.66
N GLU A 51 20.94 -10.13 3.19
CA GLU A 51 20.63 -10.86 1.97
C GLU A 51 19.80 -12.12 2.31
N ASP A 52 18.71 -12.31 1.58
CA ASP A 52 18.04 -13.60 1.51
C ASP A 52 18.17 -14.13 0.07
N PRO A 53 18.90 -15.23 -0.14
CA PRO A 53 19.09 -15.81 -1.46
C PRO A 53 17.79 -16.41 -2.03
N ARG A 54 16.74 -16.63 -1.22
CA ARG A 54 15.46 -17.19 -1.68
C ARG A 54 14.27 -16.39 -1.15
N LYS A 55 13.74 -15.52 -2.00
CA LYS A 55 12.46 -14.85 -1.77
C LYS A 55 11.31 -15.76 -2.22
N SER A 56 10.34 -16.04 -1.36
CA SER A 56 9.11 -16.73 -1.75
C SER A 56 7.89 -15.80 -1.66
N PHE A 57 6.97 -16.01 -2.60
CA PHE A 57 5.72 -15.25 -2.75
C PHE A 57 4.60 -16.29 -2.89
N GLU A 58 4.00 -16.68 -1.77
CA GLU A 58 3.12 -17.85 -1.67
C GLU A 58 1.64 -17.46 -1.53
N GLU A 59 1.35 -16.31 -0.93
CA GLU A 59 0.00 -15.90 -0.56
C GLU A 59 -0.34 -14.57 -1.22
N ALA A 60 -1.48 -14.52 -1.91
CA ALA A 60 -2.00 -13.32 -2.56
C ALA A 60 -3.27 -12.85 -1.85
N HIS A 61 -3.31 -11.57 -1.50
CA HIS A 61 -4.42 -10.96 -0.77
C HIS A 61 -5.04 -9.84 -1.59
N LEU A 62 -6.34 -9.92 -1.82
CA LEU A 62 -7.06 -8.89 -2.56
C LEU A 62 -7.27 -7.65 -1.67
N ILE A 63 -6.94 -6.47 -2.20
CA ILE A 63 -7.14 -5.19 -1.51
C ILE A 63 -7.45 -4.07 -2.52
N GLU A 64 -8.38 -3.19 -2.16
CA GLU A 64 -8.68 -2.01 -2.95
C GLU A 64 -7.60 -0.93 -2.80
N MET A 65 -7.11 -0.39 -3.91
CA MET A 65 -6.18 0.75 -3.92
C MET A 65 -6.60 1.82 -4.92
N TYR A 66 -6.34 3.08 -4.59
CA TYR A 66 -6.56 4.22 -5.47
C TYR A 66 -5.27 4.59 -6.21
N ILE A 67 -5.35 4.70 -7.54
CA ILE A 67 -4.22 5.11 -8.38
C ILE A 67 -4.15 6.63 -8.37
N LYS A 68 -3.08 7.19 -7.78
CA LYS A 68 -2.92 8.65 -7.65
C LYS A 68 -2.30 9.29 -8.89
N ASN A 69 -1.45 8.55 -9.62
CA ASN A 69 -0.75 9.07 -10.78
C ASN A 69 -1.09 8.24 -12.02
N VAL A 70 -1.78 8.86 -12.97
CA VAL A 70 -2.10 8.28 -14.29
C VAL A 70 -1.26 8.96 -15.40
N GLU A 71 -0.64 10.11 -15.12
CA GLU A 71 -0.03 10.99 -16.13
C GLU A 71 1.45 10.69 -16.42
N GLY A 72 2.11 9.83 -15.64
CA GLY A 72 3.54 9.51 -15.81
C GLY A 72 3.89 8.47 -16.89
N PHE A 73 2.89 7.85 -17.53
CA PHE A 73 3.10 6.73 -18.46
C PHE A 73 3.05 7.12 -19.96
N GLU A 74 2.91 8.41 -20.30
CA GLU A 74 2.70 8.89 -21.68
C GLU A 74 3.96 9.10 -22.54
N GLY A 75 5.10 8.48 -22.20
CA GLY A 75 6.12 8.18 -23.22
C GLY A 75 7.37 9.05 -23.24
N GLU A 76 8.20 8.90 -22.21
CA GLU A 76 9.65 8.94 -22.39
C GLU A 76 10.28 7.95 -21.41
N GLY A 77 10.21 6.67 -21.77
CA GLY A 77 10.74 5.55 -21.00
C GLY A 77 12.25 5.66 -20.91
N ASP A 78 12.73 5.98 -19.72
CA ASP A 78 14.13 5.92 -19.30
C ASP A 78 15.12 6.79 -20.12
N LEU A 79 15.35 8.01 -19.64
CA LEU A 79 16.40 8.88 -20.15
C LEU A 79 17.76 8.49 -19.54
N LEU A 80 18.58 7.79 -20.30
CA LEU A 80 20.00 7.55 -19.98
C LEU A 80 20.79 8.86 -20.09
N GLY A 81 20.83 9.63 -19.00
CA GLY A 81 21.65 10.83 -18.85
C GLY A 81 23.11 10.50 -18.48
N ARG A 82 24.02 11.45 -18.71
CA ARG A 82 25.46 11.30 -18.36
C ARG A 82 25.74 11.17 -16.84
N PHE A 83 24.72 11.28 -15.99
CA PHE A 83 24.83 11.30 -14.53
C PHE A 83 24.10 10.16 -13.81
N GLY A 84 23.46 9.24 -14.53
CA GLY A 84 22.79 8.08 -13.93
C GLY A 84 21.45 7.73 -14.57
N LEU A 85 20.86 6.64 -14.07
CA LEU A 85 19.55 6.13 -14.44
C LEU A 85 18.47 6.93 -13.67
N GLU A 86 17.54 7.58 -14.38
CA GLU A 86 16.39 8.25 -13.78
C GLU A 86 15.14 7.42 -14.07
N ILE A 87 14.71 6.60 -13.10
CA ILE A 87 13.50 5.78 -13.24
C ILE A 87 12.28 6.70 -13.18
N ARG A 88 11.70 6.99 -14.35
CA ARG A 88 10.49 7.82 -14.48
C ARG A 88 9.20 7.01 -14.40
N ASP A 89 9.27 5.70 -14.63
CA ASP A 89 8.13 4.80 -14.58
C ASP A 89 7.83 4.44 -13.11
N GLN A 90 7.01 5.27 -12.47
CA GLN A 90 6.54 5.04 -11.10
C GLN A 90 5.03 5.27 -11.02
N THR A 91 4.32 4.30 -10.45
CA THR A 91 2.89 4.43 -10.12
C THR A 91 2.75 4.61 -8.62
N THR A 92 2.06 5.67 -8.20
CA THR A 92 1.72 5.87 -6.79
C THR A 92 0.32 5.32 -6.52
N LEU A 93 0.25 4.28 -5.69
CA LEU A 93 -0.99 3.72 -5.17
C LEU A 93 -1.25 4.23 -3.75
N THR A 94 -2.51 4.41 -3.39
CA THR A 94 -2.93 4.80 -2.05
C THR A 94 -3.90 3.78 -1.50
N VAL A 95 -3.66 3.33 -0.27
CA VAL A 95 -4.51 2.39 0.47
C VAL A 95 -4.86 3.00 1.83
N ALA A 96 -6.07 2.74 2.32
CA ALA A 96 -6.45 3.17 3.66
C ALA A 96 -5.77 2.30 4.72
N ILE A 97 -5.21 2.95 5.76
CA ILE A 97 -4.46 2.26 6.83
C ILE A 97 -5.35 1.23 7.52
N ARG A 98 -6.55 1.62 7.94
CA ARG A 98 -7.47 0.69 8.60
C ARG A 98 -7.87 -0.50 7.72
N ARG A 99 -8.02 -0.31 6.41
CA ARG A 99 -8.29 -1.43 5.49
C ARG A 99 -7.12 -2.40 5.42
N PHE A 100 -5.90 -1.89 5.42
CA PHE A 100 -4.71 -2.73 5.51
C PHE A 100 -4.64 -3.48 6.85
N GLU A 101 -4.96 -2.82 7.97
CA GLU A 101 -5.03 -3.48 9.29
C GLU A 101 -6.11 -4.57 9.34
N GLU A 102 -7.29 -4.33 8.77
CA GLU A 102 -8.36 -5.33 8.65
C GLU A 102 -7.90 -6.54 7.81
N LEU A 103 -7.12 -6.31 6.75
CA LEU A 103 -6.51 -7.39 5.97
C LEU A 103 -5.54 -8.23 6.81
N LEU A 104 -4.72 -7.58 7.64
CA LEU A 104 -3.77 -8.27 8.52
C LEU A 104 -4.47 -9.12 9.57
N VAL A 105 -5.49 -8.58 10.22
CA VAL A 105 -6.28 -9.30 11.24
C VAL A 105 -7.05 -10.47 10.62
N GLY A 106 -7.56 -10.30 9.39
CA GLY A 106 -8.27 -11.34 8.66
C GLY A 106 -7.39 -12.50 8.18
N ASN A 107 -6.06 -12.33 8.11
CA ASN A 107 -5.13 -13.32 7.58
C ASN A 107 -4.08 -13.70 8.61
N SER A 108 -4.22 -14.89 9.21
CA SER A 108 -3.30 -15.40 10.23
C SER A 108 -1.83 -15.47 9.75
N GLY A 109 -1.59 -15.70 8.45
CA GLY A 109 -0.24 -15.70 7.87
C GLY A 109 0.41 -14.32 7.93
N LEU A 110 -0.31 -13.28 7.51
CA LEU A 110 0.15 -11.89 7.56
C LEU A 110 0.38 -11.39 8.98
N SER A 111 -0.54 -11.70 9.91
CA SER A 111 -0.41 -11.30 11.30
C SER A 111 0.81 -11.92 11.98
N ALA A 112 1.19 -13.14 11.63
CA ALA A 112 2.38 -13.80 12.15
C ALA A 112 3.69 -13.14 11.67
N MET A 113 3.66 -12.43 10.54
CA MET A 113 4.81 -11.71 9.99
C MET A 113 5.07 -10.35 10.67
N GLY A 114 4.20 -9.92 11.59
CA GLY A 114 4.33 -8.63 12.28
C GLY A 114 4.31 -7.44 11.31
N LEU A 115 3.55 -7.56 10.23
CA LEU A 115 3.34 -6.48 9.26
C LEU A 115 2.45 -5.40 9.91
N THR A 116 2.83 -4.14 9.79
CA THR A 116 2.00 -2.97 10.15
C THR A 116 1.74 -2.04 8.96
N ARG A 117 2.51 -2.24 7.89
CA ARG A 117 2.43 -1.53 6.61
C ARG A 117 3.07 -2.41 5.53
N PRO A 118 2.79 -2.17 4.24
CA PRO A 118 3.54 -2.77 3.14
C PRO A 118 5.04 -2.54 3.32
N ARG A 119 5.85 -3.59 3.12
CA ARG A 119 7.31 -3.54 3.19
C ARG A 119 7.90 -3.39 1.79
N GLU A 120 9.13 -2.90 1.77
CA GLU A 120 9.89 -2.83 0.53
C GLU A 120 10.16 -4.24 -0.01
N GLY A 121 9.88 -4.45 -1.30
CA GLY A 121 10.03 -5.74 -1.95
C GLY A 121 8.79 -6.65 -1.91
N ASP A 122 7.68 -6.19 -1.33
CA ASP A 122 6.36 -6.80 -1.51
C ASP A 122 5.85 -6.53 -2.93
N LEU A 123 5.07 -7.47 -3.47
CA LEU A 123 4.54 -7.35 -4.83
C LEU A 123 3.09 -6.84 -4.80
N ILE A 124 2.76 -6.02 -5.79
CA ILE A 124 1.41 -5.54 -6.07
C ILE A 124 1.11 -5.85 -7.54
N PHE A 125 0.01 -6.54 -7.80
CA PHE A 125 -0.43 -6.94 -9.15
C PHE A 125 -1.87 -6.52 -9.43
#